data_AF-A0A1H9XEA4-F1
#
_entry.id   AF-A0A1H9XEA4-F1
#
_cell.length_a   1.000
_cell.length_b   1.000
_cell.length_c   1.000
_cell.angle_alpha   90.00
_cell.angle_beta   90.00
_cell.angle_gamma   90.00
#
_symmetry.space_group_name_H-M   'P 1'
#
loop_
_entity.id
_entity.type
_entity.pdbx_description
1 polymer ?
#
loop_
_entity_poly.entity_id
_entity_poly.type
_entity_poly.pdbx_seq_one_letter_code
_entity_poly.pdbx_strand_id
1 'polypeptide(L)'
;MSGVTELVEQIRARLSAQVEELATRTEGAREGSDPEHVHQMRVAVRRARAALKAGMPLPELDAELKWLGGSLGAVRDLDVQLDSLRARAIGFDEDELAAVETLLHGLVVQRRAARQTMRRVLRSKRYRKLLEAVRAAAASGTVVAPPDSAGDEPPALVSVVRKPHRKLMRAAEALGENPPDDDLHELRIHGKRLRYAAEMAEPAARKRIKVLVAATKEFQDVLGDHQDAVIAEDTIRALLTDLGDGVPVTVVFVAGRLVERERARKAQCRTQWRAVLNEVDLAAQSLFERSPE
;
A
#
# COMPACT_ATOMS: atom_id res chain seq x y z
N MET A 1 -11.95 31.14 -16.78
CA MET A 1 -12.70 30.30 -15.82
C MET A 1 -11.67 29.65 -14.91
N SER A 2 -11.83 29.82 -13.60
CA SER A 2 -10.77 29.65 -12.59
C SER A 2 -10.36 28.18 -12.41
N GLY A 3 -9.05 27.91 -12.24
CA GLY A 3 -8.52 26.56 -11.94
C GLY A 3 -9.08 25.92 -10.67
N VAL A 4 -9.70 26.71 -9.79
CA VAL A 4 -10.45 26.21 -8.62
C VAL A 4 -11.70 25.44 -9.07
N THR A 5 -12.44 25.95 -10.05
CA THR A 5 -13.66 25.30 -10.58
C THR A 5 -13.34 23.96 -11.24
N GLU A 6 -12.21 23.88 -11.96
CA GLU A 6 -11.75 22.65 -12.59
C GLU A 6 -11.35 21.58 -11.55
N LEU A 7 -10.65 21.97 -10.48
CA LEU A 7 -10.30 21.06 -9.37
C LEU A 7 -11.56 20.53 -8.65
N VAL A 8 -12.56 21.39 -8.43
CA VAL A 8 -13.85 21.00 -7.84
C VAL A 8 -14.52 19.90 -8.67
N GLU A 9 -14.61 20.11 -10.00
CA GLU A 9 -15.23 19.16 -10.92
C GLU A 9 -14.46 17.83 -10.96
N GLN A 10 -13.13 17.88 -10.99
CA GLN A 10 -12.30 16.68 -10.96
C GLN A 10 -12.49 15.86 -9.67
N ILE A 11 -12.54 16.51 -8.50
CA ILE A 11 -12.78 15.83 -7.21
C ILE A 11 -14.17 15.17 -7.21
N ARG A 12 -15.20 15.88 -7.68
CA ARG A 12 -16.57 15.36 -7.75
C ARG A 12 -16.68 14.17 -8.70
N ALA A 13 -16.12 14.29 -9.91
CA ALA A 13 -16.08 13.22 -10.88
C ALA A 13 -15.36 11.98 -10.31
N ARG A 14 -14.26 12.19 -9.57
CA ARG A 14 -13.53 11.09 -8.93
C ARG A 14 -14.34 10.40 -7.84
N LEU A 15 -15.03 11.15 -6.97
CA LEU A 15 -15.92 10.59 -5.96
C LEU A 15 -17.08 9.81 -6.58
N SER A 16 -17.70 10.36 -7.64
CA SER A 16 -18.76 9.69 -8.40
C SER A 16 -18.27 8.36 -8.98
N ALA A 17 -17.13 8.36 -9.66
CA ALA A 17 -16.53 7.13 -10.18
C ALA A 17 -16.23 6.09 -9.08
N GLN A 18 -15.73 6.53 -7.91
CA GLN A 18 -15.42 5.59 -6.84
C GLN A 18 -16.68 4.99 -6.19
N VAL A 19 -17.77 5.75 -6.06
CA VAL A 19 -19.01 5.20 -5.49
C VAL A 19 -19.73 4.26 -6.44
N GLU A 20 -19.63 4.48 -7.77
CA GLU A 20 -20.09 3.51 -8.76
C GLU A 20 -19.26 2.22 -8.75
N GLU A 21 -17.93 2.34 -8.61
CA GLU A 21 -17.07 1.15 -8.48
C GLU A 21 -17.45 0.33 -7.25
N LEU A 22 -17.67 0.99 -6.09
CA LEU A 22 -18.13 0.32 -4.89
C LEU A 22 -19.48 -0.38 -5.10
N ALA A 23 -20.45 0.29 -5.72
CA ALA A 23 -21.77 -0.27 -5.98
C ALA A 23 -21.69 -1.49 -6.89
N THR A 24 -21.00 -1.37 -8.04
CA THR A 24 -20.85 -2.43 -9.04
C THR A 24 -20.16 -3.67 -8.48
N ARG A 25 -19.13 -3.51 -7.64
CA ARG A 25 -18.36 -4.63 -7.08
C ARG A 25 -18.99 -5.25 -5.84
N THR A 26 -20.03 -4.63 -5.26
CA THR A 26 -20.62 -5.05 -3.98
C THR A 26 -21.11 -6.50 -4.02
N GLU A 27 -21.85 -6.89 -5.05
CA GLU A 27 -22.46 -8.24 -5.07
C GLU A 27 -21.39 -9.32 -5.30
N GLY A 28 -20.49 -9.12 -6.26
CA GLY A 28 -19.36 -10.03 -6.47
C GLY A 28 -18.49 -10.20 -5.23
N ALA A 29 -18.24 -9.14 -4.46
CA ALA A 29 -17.53 -9.23 -3.18
C ALA A 29 -18.30 -10.06 -2.13
N ARG A 30 -19.64 -9.91 -2.07
CA ARG A 30 -20.52 -10.65 -1.14
C ARG A 30 -20.62 -12.12 -1.49
N GLU A 31 -20.70 -12.47 -2.77
CA GLU A 31 -20.77 -13.85 -3.26
C GLU A 31 -19.40 -14.51 -3.15
N GLY A 32 -18.33 -13.77 -3.47
CA GLY A 32 -16.94 -14.24 -3.45
C GLY A 32 -16.58 -15.05 -4.67
N SER A 33 -17.19 -14.70 -5.80
CA SER A 33 -16.87 -15.24 -7.12
C SER A 33 -15.41 -14.97 -7.51
N ASP A 34 -14.90 -13.79 -7.18
CA ASP A 34 -13.56 -13.33 -7.54
C ASP A 34 -12.97 -12.44 -6.43
N PRO A 35 -11.75 -12.74 -5.91
CA PRO A 35 -11.02 -11.86 -5.00
C PRO A 35 -10.83 -10.42 -5.51
N GLU A 36 -10.83 -10.23 -6.83
CA GLU A 36 -10.62 -8.94 -7.47
C GLU A 36 -11.71 -7.92 -7.11
N HIS A 37 -12.94 -8.36 -6.82
CA HIS A 37 -13.99 -7.47 -6.34
C HIS A 37 -13.59 -6.76 -5.04
N VAL A 38 -13.01 -7.48 -4.08
CA VAL A 38 -12.56 -6.90 -2.80
C VAL A 38 -11.36 -5.97 -3.03
N HIS A 39 -10.44 -6.36 -3.92
CA HIS A 39 -9.30 -5.53 -4.29
C HIS A 39 -9.74 -4.17 -4.88
N GLN A 40 -10.62 -4.19 -5.89
CA GLN A 40 -11.11 -2.97 -6.54
C GLN A 40 -11.92 -2.10 -5.59
N MET A 41 -12.74 -2.69 -4.70
CA MET A 41 -13.42 -1.93 -3.65
C MET A 41 -12.44 -1.23 -2.70
N ARG A 42 -11.33 -1.89 -2.30
CA ARG A 42 -10.28 -1.22 -1.51
C ARG A 42 -9.64 -0.06 -2.26
N VAL A 43 -9.35 -0.25 -3.54
CA VAL A 43 -8.80 0.81 -4.40
C VAL A 43 -9.75 2.00 -4.46
N ALA A 44 -11.05 1.75 -4.65
CA ALA A 44 -12.09 2.77 -4.67
C ALA A 44 -12.18 3.54 -3.34
N VAL A 45 -12.21 2.84 -2.20
CA VAL A 45 -12.19 3.48 -0.86
C VAL A 45 -10.96 4.38 -0.70
N ARG A 46 -9.76 3.87 -1.01
CA ARG A 46 -8.51 4.65 -0.89
C ARG A 46 -8.55 5.91 -1.76
N ARG A 47 -9.00 5.77 -3.01
CA ARG A 47 -9.10 6.89 -3.96
C ARG A 47 -10.15 7.92 -3.53
N ALA A 48 -11.29 7.49 -2.98
CA ALA A 48 -12.31 8.39 -2.45
C ALA A 48 -11.78 9.20 -1.26
N ARG A 49 -11.11 8.55 -0.31
CA ARG A 49 -10.48 9.23 0.84
C ARG A 49 -9.40 10.23 0.42
N ALA A 50 -8.60 9.88 -0.58
CA ALA A 50 -7.62 10.80 -1.14
C ALA A 50 -8.28 12.04 -1.77
N ALA A 51 -9.40 11.85 -2.49
CA ALA A 51 -10.16 12.96 -3.08
C ALA A 51 -10.76 13.88 -2.01
N LEU A 52 -11.31 13.33 -0.91
CA LEU A 52 -11.81 14.13 0.22
C LEU A 52 -10.69 14.99 0.82
N LYS A 53 -9.52 14.40 1.07
CA LYS A 53 -8.37 15.13 1.63
C LYS A 53 -7.83 16.23 0.70
N ALA A 54 -8.02 16.10 -0.61
CA ALA A 54 -7.49 17.03 -1.60
C ALA A 54 -8.29 18.33 -1.75
N GLY A 55 -9.58 18.34 -1.37
CA GLY A 55 -10.40 19.56 -1.50
C GLY A 55 -11.83 19.48 -0.95
N MET A 56 -12.25 18.35 -0.40
CA MET A 56 -13.58 18.23 0.23
C MET A 56 -13.41 17.54 1.58
N PRO A 57 -12.78 18.21 2.57
CA PRO A 57 -12.47 17.60 3.86
C PRO A 57 -13.76 17.40 4.65
N LEU A 58 -14.42 16.27 4.40
CA LEU A 58 -15.59 15.78 5.11
C LEU A 58 -15.12 14.71 6.10
N PRO A 59 -14.74 15.08 7.33
CA PRO A 59 -14.10 14.15 8.27
C PRO A 59 -15.00 12.99 8.66
N GLU A 60 -16.32 13.22 8.78
CA GLU A 60 -17.30 12.17 9.05
C GLU A 60 -17.35 11.15 7.89
N LEU A 61 -17.32 11.64 6.65
CA LEU A 61 -17.31 10.77 5.47
C LEU A 61 -15.98 10.01 5.31
N ASP A 62 -14.83 10.65 5.60
CA ASP A 62 -13.53 9.97 5.62
C ASP A 62 -13.51 8.87 6.70
N ALA A 63 -14.11 9.12 7.87
CA ALA A 63 -14.21 8.14 8.95
C ALA A 63 -15.06 6.92 8.53
N GLU A 64 -16.19 7.12 7.85
CA GLU A 64 -17.01 6.03 7.33
C GLU A 64 -16.30 5.24 6.21
N LEU A 65 -15.60 5.93 5.30
CA LEU A 65 -14.77 5.27 4.29
C LEU A 65 -13.61 4.49 4.94
N LYS A 66 -13.01 5.02 6.01
CA LYS A 66 -11.98 4.31 6.79
C LYS A 66 -12.56 3.05 7.45
N TRP A 67 -13.76 3.13 8.03
CA TRP A 67 -14.47 1.99 8.60
C TRP A 67 -14.69 0.88 7.56
N LEU A 68 -15.23 1.23 6.38
CA LEU A 68 -15.41 0.27 5.29
C LEU A 68 -14.07 -0.31 4.82
N GLY A 69 -13.07 0.54 4.64
CA GLY A 69 -11.72 0.14 4.24
C GLY A 69 -11.07 -0.86 5.19
N GLY A 70 -11.30 -0.72 6.50
CA GLY A 70 -10.83 -1.69 7.50
C GLY A 70 -11.46 -3.07 7.30
N SER A 71 -12.77 -3.14 7.06
CA SER A 71 -13.46 -4.42 6.84
C SER A 71 -13.07 -5.10 5.54
N LEU A 72 -12.92 -4.35 4.44
CA LEU A 72 -12.42 -4.89 3.17
C LEU A 72 -10.94 -5.30 3.31
N GLY A 73 -10.20 -4.59 4.15
CA GLY A 73 -8.80 -4.82 4.37
C GLY A 73 -8.46 -6.11 5.07
N ALA A 74 -9.17 -6.43 6.14
CA ALA A 74 -9.00 -7.70 6.82
C ALA A 74 -9.10 -8.92 5.87
N VAL A 75 -9.93 -8.83 4.82
CA VAL A 75 -10.03 -9.90 3.81
C VAL A 75 -8.86 -9.85 2.84
N ARG A 76 -8.60 -8.70 2.21
CA ARG A 76 -7.57 -8.60 1.17
C ARG A 76 -6.17 -8.85 1.72
N ASP A 77 -5.88 -8.40 2.93
CA ASP A 77 -4.56 -8.58 3.53
C ASP A 77 -4.29 -10.08 3.75
N LEU A 78 -5.31 -10.87 4.14
CA LEU A 78 -5.23 -12.34 4.22
C LEU A 78 -5.18 -13.01 2.83
N ASP A 79 -5.90 -12.50 1.83
CA ASP A 79 -5.79 -13.00 0.45
C ASP A 79 -4.35 -12.87 -0.05
N VAL A 80 -3.76 -11.68 0.07
CA VAL A 80 -2.38 -11.40 -0.36
C VAL A 80 -1.40 -12.31 0.36
N GLN A 81 -1.56 -12.48 1.68
CA GLN A 81 -0.67 -13.32 2.48
C GLN A 81 -0.75 -14.80 2.07
N LEU A 82 -1.96 -15.34 1.88
CA LEU A 82 -2.16 -16.71 1.40
C LEU A 82 -1.59 -16.91 -0.01
N ASP A 83 -1.87 -15.98 -0.93
CA ASP A 83 -1.37 -16.05 -2.31
C ASP A 83 0.17 -16.01 -2.32
N SER A 84 0.77 -15.14 -1.51
CA SER A 84 2.23 -15.00 -1.40
C SER A 84 2.87 -16.30 -0.86
N LEU A 85 2.35 -16.85 0.23
CA LEU A 85 2.89 -18.07 0.84
C LEU A 85 2.70 -19.30 -0.06
N ARG A 86 1.57 -19.40 -0.78
CA ARG A 86 1.36 -20.47 -1.78
C ARG A 86 2.29 -20.34 -2.98
N ALA A 87 2.51 -19.12 -3.47
CA ALA A 87 3.49 -18.88 -4.53
C ALA A 87 4.90 -19.32 -4.11
N ARG A 88 5.22 -19.26 -2.81
CA ARG A 88 6.48 -19.77 -2.26
C ARG A 88 6.56 -21.28 -2.15
N ALA A 89 5.46 -22.00 -2.29
CA ALA A 89 5.44 -23.45 -2.39
C ALA A 89 5.52 -23.96 -3.84
N ILE A 90 5.61 -23.07 -4.85
CA ILE A 90 5.79 -23.50 -6.24
C ILE A 90 7.05 -24.38 -6.35
N GLY A 91 6.88 -25.53 -7.00
CA GLY A 91 7.91 -26.55 -7.16
C GLY A 91 8.03 -27.55 -6.00
N PHE A 92 7.12 -27.52 -5.03
CA PHE A 92 6.95 -28.61 -4.06
C PHE A 92 6.16 -29.77 -4.71
N ASP A 93 6.37 -30.99 -4.20
CA ASP A 93 5.57 -32.15 -4.61
C ASP A 93 4.16 -32.16 -3.98
N GLU A 94 3.33 -33.14 -4.34
CA GLU A 94 1.92 -33.20 -3.92
C GLU A 94 1.76 -33.33 -2.38
N ASP A 95 2.58 -34.16 -1.74
CA ASP A 95 2.55 -34.37 -0.29
C ASP A 95 3.01 -33.10 0.45
N GLU A 96 4.03 -32.44 -0.08
CA GLU A 96 4.51 -31.16 0.44
C GLU A 96 3.48 -30.03 0.28
N LEU A 97 2.78 -29.96 -0.86
CA LEU A 97 1.70 -28.99 -1.07
C LEU A 97 0.54 -29.22 -0.10
N ALA A 98 0.17 -30.48 0.18
CA ALA A 98 -0.83 -30.81 1.20
C ALA A 98 -0.36 -30.40 2.61
N ALA A 99 0.93 -30.58 2.92
CA ALA A 99 1.51 -30.12 4.17
C ALA A 99 1.52 -28.58 4.28
N VAL A 100 1.75 -27.86 3.18
CA VAL A 100 1.63 -26.39 3.13
C VAL A 100 0.20 -25.95 3.41
N GLU A 101 -0.81 -26.57 2.81
CA GLU A 101 -2.21 -26.21 3.11
C GLU A 101 -2.60 -26.51 4.56
N THR A 102 -2.01 -27.55 5.16
CA THR A 102 -2.15 -27.82 6.60
C THR A 102 -1.55 -26.70 7.44
N LEU A 103 -0.33 -26.25 7.11
CA LEU A 103 0.32 -25.11 7.76
C LEU A 103 -0.52 -23.81 7.65
N LEU A 104 -1.06 -23.55 6.47
CA LEU A 104 -1.82 -22.32 6.18
C LEU A 104 -3.27 -22.36 6.70
N HIS A 105 -3.70 -23.48 7.30
CA HIS A 105 -5.09 -23.66 7.72
C HIS A 105 -5.59 -22.54 8.64
N GLY A 106 -4.76 -22.09 9.59
CA GLY A 106 -5.08 -20.98 10.48
C GLY A 106 -5.45 -19.69 9.72
N LEU A 107 -4.68 -19.32 8.70
CA LEU A 107 -4.98 -18.15 7.86
C LEU A 107 -6.26 -18.35 7.04
N VAL A 108 -6.51 -19.56 6.53
CA VAL A 108 -7.75 -19.88 5.81
C VAL A 108 -8.98 -19.69 6.70
N VAL A 109 -8.90 -20.11 7.96
CA VAL A 109 -9.97 -19.92 8.95
C VAL A 109 -10.18 -18.44 9.26
N GLN A 110 -9.09 -17.69 9.52
CA GLN A 110 -9.15 -16.25 9.75
C GLN A 110 -9.78 -15.52 8.55
N ARG A 111 -9.39 -15.89 7.33
CA ARG A 111 -9.93 -15.31 6.09
C ARG A 111 -11.43 -15.56 5.97
N ARG A 112 -11.88 -16.78 6.29
CA ARG A 112 -13.31 -17.11 6.29
C ARG A 112 -14.08 -16.25 7.29
N ALA A 113 -13.54 -16.03 8.49
CA ALA A 113 -14.15 -15.18 9.50
C ALA A 113 -14.18 -13.70 9.06
N ALA A 114 -13.07 -13.16 8.56
CA ALA A 114 -12.99 -11.80 8.02
C ALA A 114 -14.01 -11.59 6.89
N ARG A 115 -14.13 -12.57 5.99
CA ARG A 115 -15.09 -12.56 4.89
C ARG A 115 -16.54 -12.55 5.39
N GLN A 116 -16.87 -13.32 6.42
CA GLN A 116 -18.21 -13.26 7.03
C GLN A 116 -18.52 -11.87 7.61
N THR A 117 -17.55 -11.27 8.32
CA THR A 117 -17.69 -9.91 8.85
C THR A 117 -17.89 -8.89 7.73
N MET A 118 -17.05 -8.94 6.69
CA MET A 118 -17.19 -8.09 5.51
C MET A 118 -18.56 -8.25 4.84
N ARG A 119 -19.06 -9.48 4.67
CA ARG A 119 -20.39 -9.71 4.10
C ARG A 119 -21.50 -9.06 4.94
N ARG A 120 -21.43 -9.11 6.27
CA ARG A 120 -22.39 -8.42 7.15
C ARG A 120 -22.29 -6.90 7.01
N VAL A 121 -21.07 -6.36 6.94
CA VAL A 121 -20.80 -4.93 6.70
C VAL A 121 -21.45 -4.49 5.39
N LEU A 122 -21.19 -5.21 4.29
CA LEU A 122 -21.73 -4.88 2.97
C LEU A 122 -23.26 -5.00 2.92
N ARG A 123 -23.89 -5.84 3.75
CA ARG A 123 -25.37 -5.96 3.83
C ARG A 123 -26.02 -4.92 4.75
N SER A 124 -25.23 -4.18 5.51
CA SER A 124 -25.74 -3.28 6.56
C SER A 124 -26.45 -2.04 6.00
N LYS A 125 -27.37 -1.49 6.79
CA LYS A 125 -27.94 -0.14 6.55
C LYS A 125 -26.85 0.94 6.51
N ARG A 126 -25.80 0.79 7.35
CA ARG A 126 -24.67 1.72 7.44
C ARG A 126 -23.92 1.82 6.11
N TYR A 127 -23.63 0.69 5.46
CA TYR A 127 -22.98 0.68 4.15
C TYR A 127 -23.82 1.37 3.07
N ARG A 128 -25.13 1.15 3.05
CA ARG A 128 -26.03 1.85 2.10
C ARG A 128 -26.04 3.36 2.31
N LYS A 129 -26.14 3.81 3.57
CA LYS A 129 -26.04 5.23 3.94
C LYS A 129 -24.70 5.84 3.54
N LEU A 130 -23.60 5.08 3.67
CA LEU A 130 -22.29 5.52 3.20
C LEU A 130 -22.28 5.76 1.68
N LEU A 131 -22.81 4.84 0.87
CA LEU A 131 -22.89 5.05 -0.59
C LEU A 131 -23.75 6.28 -0.92
N GLU A 132 -24.88 6.47 -0.26
CA GLU A 132 -25.73 7.66 -0.41
C GLU A 132 -24.98 8.94 -0.04
N ALA A 133 -24.23 8.95 1.06
CA ALA A 133 -23.45 10.10 1.50
C ALA A 133 -22.32 10.45 0.51
N VAL A 134 -21.62 9.45 -0.06
CA VAL A 134 -20.59 9.72 -1.09
C VAL A 134 -21.24 10.26 -2.37
N ARG A 135 -22.40 9.72 -2.80
CA ARG A 135 -23.16 10.25 -3.95
C ARG A 135 -23.60 11.70 -3.72
N ALA A 136 -24.12 12.00 -2.53
CA ALA A 136 -24.53 13.34 -2.15
C ALA A 136 -23.35 14.31 -2.12
N ALA A 137 -22.21 13.90 -1.56
CA ALA A 137 -20.99 14.70 -1.56
C ALA A 137 -20.53 15.00 -3.00
N ALA A 138 -20.51 14.00 -3.88
CA ALA A 138 -20.19 14.18 -5.30
C ALA A 138 -21.18 15.12 -6.03
N ALA A 139 -22.45 15.19 -5.60
CA ALA A 139 -23.47 16.06 -6.18
C ALA A 139 -23.44 17.50 -5.63
N SER A 140 -23.06 17.69 -4.35
CA SER A 140 -23.29 18.92 -3.58
C SER A 140 -22.43 20.15 -3.95
N GLY A 141 -21.49 20.03 -4.91
CA GLY A 141 -20.78 21.17 -5.51
C GLY A 141 -19.87 22.00 -4.59
N THR A 142 -19.88 21.75 -3.28
CA THR A 142 -19.18 22.58 -2.28
C THR A 142 -17.81 21.96 -1.99
N VAL A 143 -16.78 22.52 -2.61
CA VAL A 143 -15.37 22.18 -2.35
C VAL A 143 -14.75 23.39 -1.67
N VAL A 144 -14.11 23.16 -0.53
CA VAL A 144 -13.32 24.20 0.12
C VAL A 144 -11.98 24.20 -0.59
N ALA A 145 -11.68 25.27 -1.31
CA ALA A 145 -10.37 25.43 -1.92
C ALA A 145 -9.29 25.23 -0.84
N PRO A 146 -8.21 24.48 -1.11
CA PRO A 146 -7.05 24.45 -0.23
C PRO A 146 -6.57 25.90 0.00
N PRO A 147 -6.06 26.24 1.20
CA PRO A 147 -5.50 27.56 1.43
C PRO A 147 -4.35 27.81 0.43
N ASP A 148 -4.52 28.87 -0.36
CA ASP A 148 -3.58 29.53 -1.28
C ASP A 148 -2.77 28.66 -2.27
N SER A 149 -3.28 28.62 -3.52
CA SER A 149 -2.47 28.44 -4.73
C SER A 149 -2.46 29.75 -5.53
N ALA A 150 -1.99 30.83 -4.92
CA ALA A 150 -1.68 32.08 -5.61
C ALA A 150 -0.19 32.38 -5.39
N GLY A 151 0.61 32.27 -6.44
CA GLY A 151 2.03 32.63 -6.43
C GLY A 151 2.81 31.99 -7.56
N ASP A 152 3.49 32.83 -8.34
CA ASP A 152 4.29 32.55 -9.53
C ASP A 152 5.38 31.44 -9.36
N GLU A 153 5.90 30.98 -10.51
CA GLU A 153 6.84 29.86 -10.74
C GLU A 153 7.87 29.54 -9.60
N PRO A 154 8.14 28.25 -9.27
CA PRO A 154 8.58 27.92 -7.91
C PRO A 154 10.09 27.62 -7.74
N PRO A 155 10.81 28.46 -6.97
CA PRO A 155 11.87 28.02 -6.05
C PRO A 155 11.36 27.07 -4.95
N ALA A 156 10.03 26.96 -4.77
CA ALA A 156 9.35 26.17 -3.74
C ALA A 156 9.31 24.65 -4.02
N LEU A 157 9.40 24.20 -5.27
CA LEU A 157 9.23 22.78 -5.61
C LEU A 157 10.44 21.93 -5.19
N VAL A 158 11.64 22.49 -5.36
CA VAL A 158 12.91 21.87 -4.94
C VAL A 158 13.01 21.79 -3.42
N SER A 159 12.51 22.79 -2.69
CA SER A 159 12.57 22.81 -1.23
C SER A 159 11.69 21.73 -0.58
N VAL A 160 10.54 21.41 -1.22
CA VAL A 160 9.63 20.33 -0.79
C VAL A 160 10.29 18.94 -0.89
N VAL A 161 11.17 18.72 -1.88
CA VAL A 161 11.90 17.45 -2.07
C VAL A 161 13.19 17.39 -1.24
N ARG A 162 13.90 18.51 -1.08
CA ARG A 162 15.23 18.55 -0.43
C ARG A 162 15.18 18.12 1.04
N LYS A 163 14.15 18.51 1.79
CA LYS A 163 14.02 18.14 3.21
C LYS A 163 13.81 16.62 3.42
N PRO A 164 12.84 15.95 2.77
CA PRO A 164 12.67 14.51 2.90
C PRO A 164 13.86 13.71 2.33
N HIS A 165 14.49 14.17 1.24
CA HIS A 165 15.72 13.54 0.72
C HIS A 165 16.85 13.57 1.75
N ARG A 166 17.17 14.73 2.32
CA ARG A 166 18.20 14.83 3.36
C ARG A 166 17.90 13.96 4.58
N LYS A 167 16.62 13.80 4.96
CA LYS A 167 16.23 12.90 6.05
C LYS A 167 16.47 11.43 5.69
N LEU A 168 16.16 11.04 4.46
CA LEU A 168 16.42 9.68 3.96
C LEU A 168 17.93 9.38 3.97
N MET A 169 18.76 10.27 3.44
CA MET A 169 20.22 10.08 3.39
C MET A 169 20.82 9.99 4.79
N ARG A 170 20.45 10.89 5.71
CA ARG A 170 20.91 10.83 7.10
C ARG A 170 20.48 9.56 7.83
N ALA A 171 19.25 9.09 7.57
CA ALA A 171 18.78 7.84 8.16
C ALA A 171 19.61 6.65 7.63
N ALA A 172 19.92 6.63 6.32
CA ALA A 172 20.75 5.60 5.72
C ALA A 172 22.20 5.64 6.19
N GLU A 173 22.80 6.81 6.33
CA GLU A 173 24.17 7.01 6.84
C GLU A 173 24.31 6.51 8.27
N ALA A 174 23.25 6.59 9.08
CA ALA A 174 23.25 6.07 10.45
C ALA A 174 23.20 4.53 10.50
N LEU A 175 22.91 3.85 9.39
CA LEU A 175 22.84 2.39 9.33
C LEU A 175 24.23 1.78 9.13
N GLY A 176 24.60 0.84 10.01
CA GLY A 176 25.81 0.04 9.86
C GLY A 176 25.76 -0.91 8.66
N GLU A 177 26.82 -1.70 8.44
CA GLU A 177 26.91 -2.61 7.29
C GLU A 177 25.74 -3.60 7.21
N ASN A 178 25.30 -4.12 8.36
CA ASN A 178 24.22 -5.08 8.50
C ASN A 178 23.14 -4.56 9.48
N PRO A 179 22.27 -3.63 9.05
CA PRO A 179 21.28 -3.04 9.95
C PRO A 179 20.21 -4.05 10.39
N PRO A 180 19.61 -3.89 11.58
CA PRO A 180 18.38 -4.59 11.99
C PRO A 180 17.25 -4.49 10.94
N ASP A 181 16.34 -5.47 10.92
CA ASP A 181 15.20 -5.47 9.99
C ASP A 181 14.28 -4.25 10.23
N ASP A 182 14.07 -3.85 11.48
CA ASP A 182 13.25 -2.68 11.84
C ASP A 182 13.84 -1.35 11.34
N ASP A 183 15.17 -1.23 11.34
CA ASP A 183 15.84 -0.03 10.83
C ASP A 183 15.67 0.11 9.31
N LEU A 184 15.67 -1.01 8.58
CA LEU A 184 15.34 -1.02 7.15
C LEU A 184 13.86 -0.68 6.90
N HIS A 185 12.96 -1.11 7.79
CA HIS A 185 11.56 -0.72 7.73
C HIS A 185 11.39 0.80 7.91
N GLU A 186 12.02 1.39 8.92
CA GLU A 186 11.99 2.84 9.14
C GLU A 186 12.60 3.62 7.96
N LEU A 187 13.70 3.12 7.40
CA LEU A 187 14.30 3.71 6.20
C LEU A 187 13.30 3.73 5.02
N ARG A 188 12.53 2.65 4.82
CA ARG A 188 11.47 2.59 3.81
C ARG A 188 10.38 3.64 4.04
N ILE A 189 10.05 3.95 5.29
CA ILE A 189 9.10 5.02 5.62
C ILE A 189 9.64 6.39 5.16
N HIS A 190 10.94 6.63 5.32
CA HIS A 190 11.59 7.83 4.77
C HIS A 190 11.51 7.88 3.24
N GLY A 191 11.74 6.77 2.55
CA GLY A 191 11.57 6.66 1.10
C GLY A 191 10.15 6.95 0.63
N LYS A 192 9.13 6.47 1.36
CA LYS A 192 7.71 6.79 1.12
C LYS A 192 7.41 8.27 1.21
N ARG A 193 7.95 8.93 2.24
CA ARG A 193 7.79 10.38 2.43
C ARG A 193 8.44 11.17 1.29
N LEU A 194 9.61 10.74 0.80
CA LEU A 194 10.27 11.35 -0.34
C LEU A 194 9.47 11.17 -1.64
N ARG A 195 9.03 9.94 -1.94
CA ARG A 195 8.21 9.67 -3.14
C ARG A 195 6.94 10.50 -3.15
N TYR A 196 6.23 10.57 -2.01
CA TYR A 196 5.03 11.38 -1.89
C TYR A 196 5.30 12.86 -2.17
N ALA A 197 6.38 13.42 -1.60
CA ALA A 197 6.79 14.80 -1.89
C ALA A 197 7.11 15.02 -3.38
N ALA A 198 7.75 14.04 -4.04
CA ALA A 198 8.07 14.10 -5.46
C ALA A 198 6.81 13.98 -6.36
N GLU A 199 5.88 13.09 -6.02
CA GLU A 199 4.59 12.93 -6.74
C GLU A 199 3.72 14.19 -6.62
N MET A 200 3.71 14.86 -5.46
CA MET A 200 3.01 16.15 -5.30
C MET A 200 3.63 17.25 -6.18
N ALA A 201 4.91 17.14 -6.50
CA ALA A 201 5.62 18.08 -7.35
C ALA A 201 5.50 17.74 -8.85
N GLU A 202 4.92 16.59 -9.21
CA GLU A 202 4.79 16.11 -10.59
C GLU A 202 3.97 17.00 -11.54
N PRO A 203 2.91 17.74 -11.10
CA PRO A 203 2.17 18.65 -11.97
C PRO A 203 3.02 19.78 -12.59
N ALA A 204 4.16 20.13 -11.97
CA ALA A 204 5.14 21.08 -12.53
C ALA A 204 6.16 20.41 -13.51
N ALA A 205 5.97 19.12 -13.78
CA ALA A 205 6.46 18.29 -14.90
C ALA A 205 7.87 18.54 -15.46
N ARG A 206 8.89 18.67 -14.61
CA ARG A 206 10.28 18.49 -15.05
C ARG A 206 10.59 16.99 -15.20
N LYS A 207 11.16 16.57 -16.34
CA LYS A 207 11.64 15.19 -16.62
C LYS A 207 12.39 14.57 -15.42
N ARG A 208 13.15 15.39 -14.70
CA ARG A 208 13.92 15.00 -13.50
C ARG A 208 13.06 14.49 -12.32
N ILE A 209 11.87 15.05 -12.10
CA ILE A 209 10.95 14.58 -11.04
C ILE A 209 10.45 13.18 -11.34
N LYS A 210 10.12 12.89 -12.61
CA LYS A 210 9.69 11.54 -13.02
C LYS A 210 10.79 10.51 -12.79
N VAL A 211 12.05 10.88 -13.03
CA VAL A 211 13.22 10.03 -12.72
C VAL A 211 13.31 9.76 -11.21
N LEU A 212 13.17 10.79 -10.37
CA LEU A 212 13.17 10.62 -8.91
C LEU A 212 12.00 9.74 -8.42
N VAL A 213 10.80 9.93 -8.96
CA VAL A 213 9.63 9.08 -8.64
C VAL A 213 9.88 7.63 -9.04
N ALA A 214 10.52 7.38 -10.19
CA ALA A 214 10.88 6.03 -10.62
C ALA A 214 11.93 5.40 -9.68
N ALA A 215 13.04 6.10 -9.39
CA ALA A 215 14.07 5.60 -8.48
C ALA A 215 13.53 5.31 -7.06
N THR A 216 12.65 6.17 -6.56
CA THR A 216 12.01 5.95 -5.24
C THR A 216 10.97 4.84 -5.23
N LYS A 217 10.41 4.43 -6.39
CA LYS A 217 9.60 3.22 -6.50
C LYS A 217 10.49 1.99 -6.37
N GLU A 218 11.57 1.90 -7.16
CA GLU A 218 12.52 0.79 -7.10
C GLU A 218 13.08 0.59 -5.68
N PHE A 219 13.52 1.68 -5.04
CA PHE A 219 13.97 1.65 -3.65
C PHE A 219 12.90 1.11 -2.68
N GLN A 220 11.64 1.51 -2.86
CA GLN A 220 10.53 1.06 -2.02
C GLN A 220 10.10 -0.38 -2.29
N ASP A 221 10.31 -0.87 -3.51
CA ASP A 221 10.02 -2.23 -3.92
C ASP A 221 11.05 -3.17 -3.29
N VAL A 222 12.35 -2.87 -3.39
CA VAL A 222 13.41 -3.66 -2.72
C VAL A 222 13.21 -3.74 -1.20
N LEU A 223 13.02 -2.61 -0.53
CA LEU A 223 12.76 -2.63 0.93
C LEU A 223 11.35 -3.14 1.28
N GLY A 224 10.41 -3.09 0.34
CA GLY A 224 9.10 -3.69 0.47
C GLY A 224 9.20 -5.21 0.50
N ASP A 225 9.91 -5.78 -0.47
CA ASP A 225 10.14 -7.21 -0.60
C ASP A 225 10.91 -7.79 0.59
N HIS A 226 11.89 -7.03 1.11
CA HIS A 226 12.60 -7.35 2.35
C HIS A 226 11.64 -7.43 3.53
N GLN A 227 10.85 -6.38 3.77
CA GLN A 227 9.90 -6.32 4.87
C GLN A 227 8.85 -7.44 4.76
N ASP A 228 8.31 -7.68 3.57
CA ASP A 228 7.33 -8.72 3.33
C ASP A 228 7.91 -10.11 3.61
N ALA A 229 9.22 -10.31 3.41
CA ALA A 229 9.90 -11.56 3.70
C ALA A 229 10.12 -11.77 5.20
N VAL A 230 10.43 -10.69 5.94
CA VAL A 230 10.49 -10.70 7.42
C VAL A 230 9.12 -11.09 7.99
N ILE A 231 8.06 -10.41 7.55
CA ILE A 231 6.70 -10.70 8.00
C ILE A 231 6.27 -12.14 7.63
N ALA A 232 6.66 -12.63 6.45
CA ALA A 232 6.36 -14.00 6.04
C ALA A 232 7.07 -15.03 6.91
N GLU A 233 8.35 -14.84 7.23
CA GLU A 233 9.09 -15.72 8.16
C GLU A 233 8.39 -15.79 9.53
N ASP A 234 8.05 -14.64 10.11
CA ASP A 234 7.37 -14.57 11.41
C ASP A 234 5.98 -15.22 11.36
N THR A 235 5.24 -14.99 10.27
CA THR A 235 3.93 -15.61 10.05
C THR A 235 4.03 -17.14 10.01
N ILE A 236 4.99 -17.68 9.25
CA ILE A 236 5.18 -19.13 9.14
C ILE A 236 5.50 -19.74 10.52
N ARG A 237 6.35 -19.09 11.30
CA ARG A 237 6.70 -19.52 12.66
C ARG A 237 5.50 -19.48 13.60
N ALA A 238 4.72 -18.41 13.56
CA ALA A 238 3.50 -18.28 14.35
C ALA A 238 2.48 -19.37 13.99
N LEU A 239 2.24 -19.61 12.70
CA LEU A 239 1.34 -20.67 12.25
C LEU A 239 1.78 -22.06 12.70
N LEU A 240 3.08 -22.37 12.61
CA LEU A 240 3.60 -23.64 13.08
C LEU A 240 3.43 -23.81 14.60
N THR A 241 3.62 -22.72 15.36
CA THR A 241 3.41 -22.70 16.81
C THR A 241 1.94 -22.91 17.17
N ASP A 242 1.03 -22.25 16.45
CA ASP A 242 -0.42 -22.32 16.68
C ASP A 242 -1.02 -23.72 16.40
N LEU A 243 -0.36 -24.54 15.59
CA LEU A 243 -0.78 -25.93 15.35
C LEU A 243 -0.55 -26.85 16.56
N GLY A 244 0.33 -26.46 17.50
CA GLY A 244 0.58 -27.20 18.74
C GLY A 244 1.36 -28.51 18.58
N ASP A 245 1.26 -29.38 19.59
CA ASP A 245 1.95 -30.66 19.62
C ASP A 245 1.31 -31.69 18.66
N GLY A 246 2.12 -32.62 18.14
CA GLY A 246 1.64 -33.70 17.28
C GLY A 246 1.48 -33.33 15.80
N VAL A 247 1.98 -32.16 15.40
CA VAL A 247 2.04 -31.74 13.99
C VAL A 247 2.85 -32.75 13.16
N PRO A 248 2.34 -33.17 11.97
CA PRO A 248 3.07 -34.07 11.10
C PRO A 248 4.46 -33.53 10.75
N VAL A 249 5.47 -34.40 10.75
CA VAL A 249 6.87 -34.03 10.43
C VAL A 249 6.99 -33.34 9.07
N THR A 250 6.16 -33.73 8.09
CA THR A 250 6.09 -33.11 6.77
C THR A 250 5.69 -31.62 6.84
N VAL A 251 4.79 -31.24 7.75
CA VAL A 251 4.39 -29.84 7.97
C VAL A 251 5.54 -29.02 8.55
N VAL A 252 6.26 -29.56 9.53
CA VAL A 252 7.46 -28.93 10.10
C VAL A 252 8.53 -28.75 9.04
N PHE A 253 8.73 -29.77 8.20
CA PHE A 253 9.71 -29.75 7.11
C PHE A 253 9.39 -28.66 6.07
N VAL A 254 8.15 -28.60 5.56
CA VAL A 254 7.77 -27.57 4.57
C VAL A 254 7.79 -26.16 5.17
N ALA A 255 7.42 -25.99 6.45
CA ALA A 255 7.56 -24.71 7.15
C ALA A 255 9.03 -24.25 7.17
N GLY A 256 9.96 -25.16 7.47
CA GLY A 256 11.40 -24.88 7.40
C GLY A 256 11.88 -24.48 5.99
N ARG A 257 11.41 -25.18 4.95
CA ARG A 257 11.75 -24.84 3.55
C ARG A 257 11.20 -23.47 3.14
N LEU A 258 9.99 -23.12 3.55
CA LEU A 258 9.40 -21.80 3.28
C LEU A 258 10.18 -20.69 4.00
N VAL A 259 10.52 -20.88 5.28
CA VAL A 259 11.37 -19.94 6.04
C VAL A 259 12.71 -19.73 5.34
N GLU A 260 13.34 -20.79 4.85
CA GLU A 260 14.63 -20.67 4.16
C GLU A 260 14.51 -19.89 2.84
N ARG A 261 13.43 -20.10 2.08
CA ARG A 261 13.13 -19.28 0.89
C ARG A 261 12.96 -17.80 1.24
N GLU A 262 12.29 -17.47 2.34
CA GLU A 262 12.11 -16.09 2.79
C GLU A 262 13.42 -15.46 3.29
N ARG A 263 14.27 -16.23 3.97
CA ARG A 263 15.62 -15.78 4.37
C ARG A 263 16.52 -15.49 3.18
N ALA A 264 16.47 -16.33 2.15
CA ALA A 264 17.19 -16.06 0.90
C ALA A 264 16.71 -14.75 0.24
N ARG A 265 15.39 -14.50 0.25
CA ARG A 265 14.82 -13.24 -0.25
C ARG A 265 15.26 -12.03 0.57
N LYS A 266 15.21 -12.11 1.90
CA LYS A 266 15.74 -11.08 2.81
C LYS A 266 17.20 -10.77 2.49
N ALA A 267 18.03 -11.80 2.34
CA ALA A 267 19.45 -11.64 2.03
C ALA A 267 19.66 -10.96 0.68
N GLN A 268 18.89 -11.33 -0.36
CA GLN A 268 18.95 -10.69 -1.67
C GLN A 268 18.60 -9.20 -1.61
N CYS A 269 17.50 -8.82 -0.95
CA CYS A 269 17.15 -7.41 -0.81
C CYS A 269 18.20 -6.63 -0.01
N ARG A 270 18.83 -7.27 1.00
CA ARG A 270 19.92 -6.69 1.81
C ARG A 270 21.18 -6.39 0.98
N THR A 271 21.44 -7.10 -0.12
CA THR A 271 22.56 -6.76 -1.02
C THR A 271 22.24 -5.62 -1.98
N GLN A 272 20.96 -5.35 -2.23
CA GLN A 272 20.51 -4.40 -3.25
C GLN A 272 20.19 -3.01 -2.71
N TRP A 273 19.68 -2.89 -1.47
CA TRP A 273 19.06 -1.65 -0.99
C TRP A 273 19.96 -0.40 -1.07
N ARG A 274 21.28 -0.55 -0.87
CA ARG A 274 22.23 0.56 -0.99
C ARG A 274 22.39 1.05 -2.43
N ALA A 275 22.39 0.13 -3.40
CA ALA A 275 22.50 0.49 -4.81
C ALA A 275 21.28 1.29 -5.27
N VAL A 276 20.08 0.80 -4.96
CA VAL A 276 18.82 1.51 -5.31
C VAL A 276 18.65 2.82 -4.52
N LEU A 277 19.19 2.91 -3.29
CA LEU A 277 19.24 4.18 -2.56
C LEU A 277 20.17 5.19 -3.24
N ASN A 278 21.32 4.75 -3.75
CA ASN A 278 22.25 5.61 -4.48
C ASN A 278 21.60 6.18 -5.76
N GLU A 279 20.79 5.39 -6.47
CA GLU A 279 20.01 5.88 -7.60
C GLU A 279 19.01 6.98 -7.20
N VAL A 280 18.36 6.83 -6.03
CA VAL A 280 17.50 7.88 -5.46
C VAL A 280 18.30 9.16 -5.18
N ASP A 281 19.50 9.03 -4.62
CA ASP A 281 20.37 10.17 -4.31
C ASP A 281 20.79 10.91 -5.59
N LEU A 282 21.31 10.20 -6.59
CA LEU A 282 21.69 10.77 -7.88
C LEU A 282 20.51 11.47 -8.57
N ALA A 283 19.33 10.84 -8.57
CA ALA A 283 18.12 11.44 -9.13
C ALA A 283 17.74 12.75 -8.41
N ALA A 284 17.83 12.77 -7.07
CA ALA A 284 17.54 13.95 -6.27
C ALA A 284 18.59 15.06 -6.47
N GLN A 285 19.88 14.72 -6.53
CA GLN A 285 20.95 15.69 -6.77
C GLN A 285 20.81 16.38 -8.13
N SER A 286 20.47 15.63 -9.18
CA SER A 286 20.21 16.19 -10.52
C SER A 286 19.06 17.21 -10.53
N LEU A 287 18.10 17.08 -9.61
CA LEU A 287 17.01 18.05 -9.43
C LEU A 287 17.49 19.33 -8.72
N PHE A 288 18.52 19.23 -7.88
CA PHE A 288 19.05 20.33 -7.08
C PHE A 288 20.08 21.17 -7.83
N GLU A 289 20.77 20.59 -8.79
CA GLU A 289 21.66 21.29 -9.70
C GLU A 289 20.86 22.21 -10.63
N ARG A 290 21.12 23.52 -10.55
CA ARG A 290 20.55 24.50 -11.48
C ARG A 290 20.98 24.10 -12.89
N SER A 291 20.03 24.03 -13.84
CA SER A 291 20.42 24.00 -15.25
C SER A 291 21.28 25.24 -15.53
N PRO A 292 22.39 25.13 -16.28
CA PRO A 292 22.98 26.31 -16.92
C PRO A 292 21.89 26.98 -17.75
N GLU A 293 21.73 28.29 -17.56
CA GLU A 293 20.88 29.15 -18.40
C GLU A 293 21.30 29.09 -19.87
#